data_AF-A0A7W9SVQ4-F1
#
_entry.id   AF-A0A7W9SVQ4-F1
#
_cell.length_a   1.000
_cell.length_b   1.000
_cell.length_c   1.000
_cell.angle_alpha   90.00
_cell.angle_beta   90.00
_cell.angle_gamma   90.00
#
_symmetry.space_group_name_H-M   'P 1'
#
loop_
_entity.id
_entity.type
_entity.pdbx_description
1 polymer ?
#
loop_
_entity_poly.entity_id
_entity_poly.type
_entity_poly.pdbx_seq_one_letter_code
_entity_poly.pdbx_strand_id
1 'polypeptide(L)'
;MRYYEFGHDGGGNPICFDANDNCKIVWLDHEESFRSVWVNDHITEFAACLAALQDAFDGFEAAVGDTDALWDEGFEPERYEQLTAAFARIDEKTLTQGFWPYILDDFRPR
;
A
#
# COMPACT_ATOMS: atom_id res chain seq x y z
N MET A 1 -1.35 -18.62 16.45
CA MET A 1 -1.78 -17.40 15.74
C MET A 1 -2.86 -17.80 14.75
N ARG A 2 -3.89 -16.97 14.61
CA ARG A 2 -5.02 -17.19 13.70
C ARG A 2 -5.07 -16.03 12.70
N TYR A 3 -4.68 -16.33 11.47
CA TYR A 3 -4.70 -15.42 10.34
C TYR A 3 -5.74 -15.91 9.32
N TYR A 4 -6.47 -14.98 8.72
CA TYR A 4 -7.38 -15.27 7.60
C TYR A 4 -6.87 -14.54 6.37
N GLU A 5 -6.26 -15.29 5.47
CA GLU A 5 -5.75 -14.79 4.19
C GLU A 5 -6.92 -14.34 3.29
N PHE A 6 -6.74 -13.21 2.62
CA PHE A 6 -7.67 -12.72 1.61
C PHE A 6 -6.98 -12.21 0.34
N GLY A 7 -5.65 -12.31 0.26
CA GLY A 7 -4.86 -11.94 -0.91
C GLY A 7 -3.37 -12.23 -0.70
N HIS A 8 -2.55 -11.94 -1.70
CA HIS A 8 -1.10 -12.07 -1.63
C HIS A 8 -0.41 -11.07 -2.60
N ASP A 9 0.85 -10.75 -2.35
CA ASP A 9 1.62 -9.73 -3.07
C ASP A 9 2.35 -10.22 -4.33
N GLY A 10 1.81 -11.18 -5.08
CA GLY A 10 2.49 -11.74 -6.27
C GLY A 10 3.79 -12.52 -6.02
N GLY A 11 4.58 -12.19 -4.99
CA GLY A 11 5.73 -12.92 -4.47
C GLY A 11 5.35 -14.05 -3.50
N GLY A 12 4.06 -14.12 -3.15
CA GLY A 12 3.50 -15.18 -2.31
C GLY A 12 3.45 -14.83 -0.83
N ASN A 13 3.70 -13.57 -0.44
CA ASN A 13 3.48 -13.09 0.91
C ASN A 13 1.97 -12.85 1.14
N PRO A 14 1.33 -13.57 2.08
CA PRO A 14 -0.10 -13.42 2.33
C PRO A 14 -0.45 -12.04 2.92
N ILE A 15 -1.58 -11.48 2.48
CA ILE A 15 -2.27 -10.39 3.15
C ILE A 15 -3.43 -10.99 3.94
N CYS A 16 -3.44 -10.75 5.25
CA CYS A 16 -4.32 -11.45 6.19
C CYS A 16 -5.04 -10.48 7.13
N PHE A 17 -6.18 -10.93 7.65
CA PHE A 17 -6.71 -10.43 8.92
C PHE A 17 -6.02 -11.15 10.08
N ASP A 18 -5.45 -10.41 11.03
CA ASP A 18 -4.97 -10.96 12.30
C ASP A 18 -6.13 -11.02 13.31
N ALA A 19 -6.76 -12.20 13.43
CA ALA A 19 -7.88 -12.40 14.32
C ALA A 19 -7.50 -12.39 15.82
N ASN A 20 -6.20 -12.29 16.13
CA ASN A 20 -5.72 -12.18 17.51
C ASN A 20 -5.57 -10.71 17.92
N ASP A 21 -5.58 -9.78 16.96
CA ASP A 21 -5.34 -8.36 17.19
C ASP A 21 -6.37 -7.51 16.41
N ASN A 22 -7.61 -7.52 16.91
CA ASN A 22 -8.73 -6.71 16.42
C ASN A 22 -9.01 -6.80 14.90
N CYS A 23 -8.64 -7.91 14.27
CA CYS A 23 -8.75 -8.09 12.81
C CYS A 23 -8.03 -6.99 12.02
N LYS A 24 -6.90 -6.47 12.52
CA LYS A 24 -6.01 -5.61 11.74
C LYS A 24 -5.53 -6.35 10.49
N ILE A 25 -5.15 -5.59 9.49
CA ILE A 25 -4.62 -6.11 8.24
C ILE A 25 -3.11 -6.17 8.34
N VAL A 26 -2.56 -7.32 7.99
CA VAL A 26 -1.13 -7.59 8.04
C VAL A 26 -0.67 -8.23 6.74
N TRP A 27 0.57 -7.94 6.39
CA TRP A 27 1.32 -8.60 5.34
C TRP A 27 2.32 -9.55 6.01
N LEU A 28 2.30 -10.83 5.63
CA LEU A 28 3.14 -11.86 6.23
C LEU A 28 4.35 -12.13 5.35
N ASP A 29 5.50 -11.60 5.76
CA ASP A 29 6.75 -11.68 5.02
C ASP A 29 7.35 -13.10 5.10
N HIS A 30 7.22 -13.87 4.02
CA HIS A 30 7.66 -15.27 3.94
C HIS A 30 9.19 -15.40 3.97
N GLU A 31 9.93 -14.39 3.54
CA GLU A 31 11.40 -14.37 3.60
C GLU A 31 11.88 -14.22 5.05
N GLU A 32 11.11 -13.51 5.87
CA GLU A 32 11.33 -13.36 7.30
C GLU A 32 10.47 -14.30 8.16
N SER A 33 10.31 -15.57 7.77
CA SER A 33 9.58 -16.59 8.55
C SER A 33 8.13 -16.21 8.87
N PHE A 34 7.44 -15.59 7.91
CA PHE A 34 6.08 -15.04 8.06
C PHE A 34 5.98 -13.99 9.16
N ARG A 35 7.00 -13.11 9.25
CA ARG A 35 6.94 -11.96 10.15
C ARG A 35 5.73 -11.12 9.80
N SER A 36 4.89 -10.84 10.79
CA SER A 36 3.71 -9.98 10.63
C SER A 36 4.13 -8.52 10.51
N VAL A 37 3.91 -7.94 9.34
CA VAL A 37 4.11 -6.51 9.05
C VAL A 37 2.75 -5.83 9.05
N TRP A 38 2.65 -4.67 9.69
CA TRP A 38 1.42 -3.89 9.75
C TRP A 38 1.05 -3.33 8.37
N VAL A 39 -0.25 -3.34 8.03
CA VAL A 39 -0.78 -2.70 6.82
C VAL A 39 -1.78 -1.61 7.20
N ASN A 40 -2.85 -1.96 7.92
CA ASN A 40 -3.84 -1.03 8.45
C ASN A 40 -4.52 -1.63 9.70
N ASP A 41 -5.07 -0.80 10.57
CA ASP A 41 -5.83 -1.30 11.73
C ASP A 41 -7.26 -1.71 11.34
N HIS A 42 -7.81 -1.10 10.26
CA HIS A 42 -9.16 -1.36 9.80
C HIS A 42 -9.26 -1.63 8.29
N ILE A 43 -10.17 -2.53 7.89
CA ILE A 43 -10.44 -2.83 6.48
C ILE A 43 -10.92 -1.62 5.67
N THR A 44 -11.60 -0.69 6.32
CA THR A 44 -12.05 0.56 5.69
C THR A 44 -10.87 1.47 5.35
N GLU A 45 -9.82 1.49 6.18
CA GLU A 45 -8.61 2.27 5.91
C GLU A 45 -7.81 1.62 4.77
N PHE A 46 -7.68 0.29 4.79
CA PHE A 46 -7.04 -0.43 3.69
C PHE A 46 -7.74 -0.19 2.35
N ALA A 47 -9.07 -0.27 2.33
CA ALA A 47 -9.86 0.05 1.14
C ALA A 47 -9.68 1.51 0.69
N ALA A 48 -9.60 2.46 1.63
CA ALA A 48 -9.35 3.86 1.31
C ALA A 48 -7.94 4.10 0.75
N CYS A 49 -6.91 3.43 1.26
CA CYS A 49 -5.55 3.50 0.74
C CYS A 49 -5.49 2.95 -0.69
N LEU A 50 -6.15 1.81 -0.95
CA LEU A 50 -6.24 1.24 -2.30
C LEU A 50 -6.96 2.17 -3.28
N ALA A 51 -8.07 2.79 -2.85
CA ALA A 51 -8.80 3.75 -3.68
C ALA A 51 -7.94 4.99 -3.99
N ALA A 52 -7.24 5.55 -3.01
CA ALA A 52 -6.34 6.69 -3.21
C ALA A 52 -5.18 6.34 -4.16
N LEU A 53 -4.64 5.12 -4.07
CA LEU A 53 -3.64 4.64 -5.00
C LEU A 53 -4.20 4.51 -6.42
N GLN A 54 -5.38 3.88 -6.58
CA GLN A 54 -6.06 3.78 -7.87
C GLN A 54 -6.30 5.14 -8.52
N ASP A 55 -6.79 6.13 -7.76
CA ASP A 55 -7.01 7.49 -8.26
C ASP A 55 -5.69 8.13 -8.77
N ALA A 56 -4.56 7.86 -8.10
CA ALA A 56 -3.25 8.32 -8.53
C ALA A 56 -2.85 7.68 -9.88
N PHE A 57 -3.00 6.36 -10.01
CA PHE A 57 -2.75 5.62 -11.26
C PHE A 57 -3.61 6.14 -12.41
N ASP A 58 -4.93 6.24 -12.21
CA ASP A 58 -5.87 6.70 -13.24
C ASP A 58 -5.50 8.09 -13.76
N GLY A 59 -5.13 9.00 -12.84
CA GLY A 59 -4.72 10.34 -13.25
C GLY A 59 -3.33 10.39 -13.90
N PHE A 60 -2.41 9.46 -13.58
CA PHE A 60 -1.13 9.33 -14.28
C PHE A 60 -1.35 8.84 -15.70
N GLU A 61 -2.14 7.78 -15.88
CA GLU A 61 -2.50 7.24 -17.21
C GLU A 61 -3.18 8.32 -18.06
N ALA A 62 -4.10 9.10 -17.49
CA ALA A 62 -4.76 10.19 -18.21
C ALA A 62 -3.79 11.30 -18.67
N ALA A 63 -2.68 11.51 -17.96
CA ALA A 63 -1.70 12.56 -18.26
C ALA A 63 -0.60 12.09 -19.23
N VAL A 64 -0.10 10.86 -19.04
CA VAL A 64 1.07 10.33 -19.77
C VAL A 64 0.66 9.39 -20.91
N GLY A 65 -0.41 8.60 -20.72
CA GLY A 65 -0.89 7.62 -21.70
C GLY A 65 -0.02 6.36 -21.85
N ASP A 66 1.08 6.27 -21.10
CA ASP A 66 1.98 5.12 -21.05
C ASP A 66 2.26 4.77 -19.58
N THR A 67 1.66 3.68 -19.11
CA THR A 67 1.81 3.22 -17.72
C THR A 67 3.17 2.63 -17.43
N ASP A 68 3.95 2.24 -18.44
CA ASP A 68 5.28 1.66 -18.22
C ASP A 68 6.26 2.74 -17.72
N ALA A 69 6.06 4.00 -18.13
CA ALA A 69 6.84 5.15 -17.66
C ALA A 69 6.77 5.34 -16.14
N LEU A 70 5.68 4.87 -15.49
CA LEU A 70 5.53 4.97 -14.04
C LEU A 70 6.61 4.19 -13.29
N TRP A 71 7.01 3.02 -13.80
CA TRP A 71 7.99 2.16 -13.13
C TRP A 71 9.42 2.69 -13.27
N ASP A 72 9.67 3.50 -14.31
CA ASP A 72 10.95 4.12 -14.58
C ASP A 72 11.09 5.48 -13.88
N GLU A 73 10.05 6.31 -13.91
CA GLU A 73 10.09 7.72 -13.47
C GLU A 73 9.40 7.98 -12.13
N GLY A 74 8.48 7.11 -11.70
CA GLY A 74 7.58 7.36 -10.59
C GLY A 74 6.45 8.32 -10.97
N PHE A 75 5.65 8.73 -9.98
CA PHE A 75 4.64 9.77 -10.19
C PHE A 75 5.29 11.15 -10.34
N GLU A 76 4.59 12.08 -10.99
CA GLU A 76 4.99 13.48 -10.95
C GLU A 76 4.95 14.02 -9.49
N PRO A 77 5.83 14.97 -9.11
CA PRO A 77 5.95 15.42 -7.72
C PRO A 77 4.63 15.87 -7.07
N GLU A 78 3.79 16.58 -7.82
CA GLU A 78 2.49 17.05 -7.33
C GLU A 78 1.54 15.88 -7.02
N ARG A 79 1.48 14.87 -7.88
CA ARG A 79 0.65 13.67 -7.67
C ARG A 79 1.17 12.84 -6.52
N TYR A 80 2.48 12.68 -6.40
CA TYR A 80 3.10 12.00 -5.28
C TYR A 80 2.77 12.69 -3.94
N GLU A 81 2.84 14.02 -3.91
CA GLU A 81 2.44 14.81 -2.74
C GLU A 81 0.96 14.64 -2.41
N GLN A 82 0.08 14.64 -3.42
CA GLN A 82 -1.35 14.40 -3.23
C GLN A 82 -1.65 13.00 -2.68
N LEU A 83 -0.96 11.96 -3.20
CA LEU A 83 -1.09 10.59 -2.75
C LEU A 83 -0.62 10.43 -1.29
N THR A 84 0.57 10.92 -0.95
CA THR A 84 1.10 10.87 0.41
C THR A 84 0.23 11.66 1.40
N ALA A 85 -0.31 12.82 0.98
CA ALA A 85 -1.27 13.56 1.79
C ALA A 85 -2.63 12.83 1.94
N ALA A 86 -3.06 12.05 0.95
CA ALA A 86 -4.25 11.20 1.08
C ALA A 86 -4.02 10.07 2.10
N PHE A 87 -2.86 9.40 2.02
CA PHE A 87 -2.47 8.35 2.96
C PHE A 87 -2.37 8.87 4.40
N ALA A 88 -1.71 10.01 4.61
CA ALA A 88 -1.65 10.66 5.92
C ALA A 88 -3.03 11.01 6.50
N ARG A 89 -3.99 11.39 5.65
CA ARG A 89 -5.37 11.70 6.07
C ARG A 89 -6.16 10.46 6.46
N ILE A 90 -5.84 9.30 5.87
CA ILE A 90 -6.45 8.02 6.22
C ILE A 90 -5.90 7.54 7.56
N ASP A 91 -4.58 7.44 7.69
CA ASP A 91 -3.86 7.14 8.93
C ASP A 91 -2.39 7.56 8.77
N GLU A 92 -1.87 8.40 9.66
CA GLU A 92 -0.48 8.88 9.62
C GLU A 92 0.56 7.74 9.68
N LYS A 93 0.21 6.60 10.29
CA LYS A 93 1.08 5.42 10.35
C LYS A 93 1.40 4.87 8.96
N THR A 94 0.54 5.08 7.97
CA THR A 94 0.79 4.65 6.58
C THR A 94 2.04 5.28 5.96
N LEU A 95 2.49 6.43 6.45
CA LEU A 95 3.70 7.08 5.95
C LEU A 95 4.99 6.59 6.63
N THR A 96 4.88 5.91 7.77
CA THR A 96 6.04 5.65 8.64
C THR A 96 6.19 4.18 9.05
N GLN A 97 5.15 3.38 8.90
CA GLN A 97 5.09 2.02 9.43
C GLN A 97 4.68 1.00 8.38
N GLY A 98 5.34 -0.15 8.43
CA GLY A 98 4.85 -1.38 7.84
C GLY A 98 4.88 -1.38 6.32
N PHE A 99 3.80 -1.84 5.71
CA PHE A 99 3.71 -2.16 4.28
C PHE A 99 3.75 -0.92 3.37
N TRP A 100 2.98 0.12 3.69
CA TRP A 100 2.75 1.25 2.79
C TRP A 100 3.98 2.10 2.45
N PRO A 101 4.94 2.37 3.36
CA PRO A 101 6.15 3.10 3.01
C PRO A 101 6.96 2.44 1.88
N TYR A 102 6.99 1.11 1.80
CA TYR A 102 7.66 0.40 0.71
C TYR A 102 6.95 0.65 -0.63
N ILE A 103 5.62 0.49 -0.64
CA ILE A 103 4.80 0.75 -1.83
C ILE A 103 4.91 2.22 -2.29
N LEU A 104 4.91 3.17 -1.36
CA LEU A 104 5.05 4.59 -1.68
C LEU A 104 6.47 4.93 -2.16
N ASP A 105 7.50 4.17 -1.81
CA ASP A 105 8.86 4.42 -2.31
C ASP A 105 9.00 4.00 -3.78
N ASP A 106 8.32 2.93 -4.20
CA ASP A 106 8.30 2.44 -5.59
C ASP A 106 7.80 3.51 -6.58
N PHE A 107 6.91 4.40 -6.13
CA PHE A 107 6.31 5.46 -6.95
C PHE A 107 6.88 6.85 -6.69
N ARG A 108 7.97 6.97 -5.92
CA ARG A 108 8.61 8.27 -5.68
C ARG A 108 9.17 8.83 -7.00
N PRO A 109 8.98 10.14 -7.27
CA PRO A 109 9.59 10.80 -8.43
C PRO A 109 11.12 10.63 -8.44
N ARG A 110 11.69 10.26 -9.60
CA ARG A 110 13.14 10.04 -9.78
C ARG A 110 13.88 11.19 -10.47
#